data_AF-A0A949H821-F1
#
_entry.id   AF-A0A949H821-F1
#
_cell.length_a   1.000
_cell.length_b   1.000
_cell.length_c   1.000
_cell.angle_alpha   90.00
_cell.angle_beta   90.00
_cell.angle_gamma   90.00
#
_symmetry.space_group_name_H-M   'P 1'
#
loop_
_entity.id
_entity.type
_entity.pdbx_description
1 polymer ?
#
loop_
_entity_poly.entity_id
_entity_poly.type
_entity_poly.pdbx_seq_one_letter_code
_entity_poly.pdbx_strand_id
1 'polypeptide(L)'
;MSDAPVRVVVLNYNGGTDTIRCFDHLTATDWPADQLQLICVDNGSTDGSVEQVRRRFPQVEIRALGTNTGFPANNAALRDLEGVRHVALINNDAFVEPDWLAPLVEALDTDPGLGAVCPKLVLAPRFAEVEFEGPVLVSEGGGGRRLSLQLRGCAVDGVDVWRDLHLGAGGWGREVSSTGSFEWVGPRAVIRIPIPGSSTGPPATAVLHTEAAADCEVLLDGSPFRVRSGASTITFPLPEATVDVINNVGSVVFEDGCGADRGWLRRDAGQFDEPAEVFAWCGGGVLLRPAYLADVGLFDESFFLYYEDTDLSWRGQARGWRYRTVPSSRVRHVHAASSGEGSEVFAFHVERNRLLMLVKNAPARLATTQTLLFLRATASYALRDILRPLLRAQRPRPILVRRRLRSFVGFLRLLPATLRSRRQLRRRALVPDRRLQRWLVER
;
A
#
# COMPACT_ATOMS: atom_id res chain seq x y z
N MET A 1 32.47 9.57 11.52
CA MET A 1 31.27 9.31 10.69
C MET A 1 31.60 9.76 9.28
N SER A 2 31.14 9.04 8.26
CA SER A 2 31.38 9.43 6.86
C SER A 2 30.70 10.78 6.59
N ASP A 3 31.42 11.70 5.94
CA ASP A 3 30.94 13.01 5.48
C ASP A 3 29.98 12.90 4.26
N ALA A 4 29.71 11.68 3.81
CA ALA A 4 28.83 11.42 2.68
C ALA A 4 27.37 11.72 3.03
N PRO A 5 26.62 12.40 2.15
CA PRO A 5 25.22 12.76 2.40
C PRO A 5 24.30 11.53 2.33
N VAL A 6 23.16 11.64 3.00
CA VAL A 6 22.00 10.79 2.74
C VAL A 6 21.17 11.44 1.65
N ARG A 7 20.90 10.67 0.59
CA ARG A 7 20.06 11.13 -0.53
C ARG A 7 18.61 10.71 -0.27
N VAL A 8 17.66 11.63 -0.30
CA VAL A 8 16.23 11.34 -0.23
C VAL A 8 15.61 11.59 -1.60
N VAL A 9 14.94 10.58 -2.13
CA VAL A 9 14.31 10.61 -3.45
C VAL A 9 12.80 10.57 -3.27
N VAL A 10 12.12 11.55 -3.85
CA VAL A 10 10.66 11.62 -3.97
C VAL A 10 10.31 11.51 -5.45
N LEU A 11 9.59 10.45 -5.82
CA LEU A 11 9.03 10.31 -7.16
C LEU A 11 7.70 11.06 -7.24
N ASN A 12 7.61 12.02 -8.16
CA ASN A 12 6.41 12.82 -8.36
C ASN A 12 5.74 12.47 -9.71
N TYR A 13 4.43 12.27 -9.68
CA TYR A 13 3.58 12.21 -10.86
C TYR A 13 2.22 12.83 -10.55
N ASN A 14 2.02 14.07 -10.99
CA ASN A 14 0.80 14.85 -10.72
C ASN A 14 0.41 14.89 -9.23
N GLY A 15 1.40 15.03 -8.34
CA GLY A 15 1.17 14.93 -6.90
C GLY A 15 0.66 16.20 -6.22
N GLY A 16 0.55 17.33 -6.93
CA GLY A 16 -0.06 18.56 -6.44
C GLY A 16 0.35 18.96 -5.02
N THR A 17 -0.63 19.09 -4.14
CA THR A 17 -0.46 19.51 -2.73
C THR A 17 0.25 18.47 -1.87
N ASP A 18 0.08 17.19 -2.18
CA ASP A 18 0.73 16.11 -1.42
C ASP A 18 2.24 16.18 -1.57
N THR A 19 2.74 16.37 -2.80
CA THR A 19 4.18 16.54 -3.05
C THR A 19 4.76 17.74 -2.30
N ILE A 20 4.03 18.86 -2.24
CA ILE A 20 4.48 20.05 -1.50
C ILE A 20 4.55 19.77 0.00
N ARG A 21 3.52 19.12 0.56
CA ARG A 21 3.52 18.72 1.96
C ARG A 21 4.66 17.74 2.28
N CYS A 22 4.93 16.78 1.39
CA CYS A 22 6.05 15.85 1.52
C CYS A 22 7.37 16.62 1.67
N PHE A 23 7.65 17.58 0.78
CA PHE A 23 8.87 18.37 0.85
C PHE A 23 8.91 19.33 2.05
N ASP A 24 7.78 19.90 2.49
CA ASP A 24 7.74 20.68 3.74
C ASP A 24 8.30 19.88 4.91
N HIS A 25 7.84 18.63 5.08
CA HIS A 25 8.33 17.74 6.13
C HIS A 25 9.78 17.28 5.92
N LEU A 26 10.17 16.97 4.68
CA LEU A 26 11.55 16.57 4.38
C LEU A 26 12.56 17.68 4.70
N THR A 27 12.21 18.94 4.41
CA THR A 27 13.08 20.08 4.73
C THR A 27 13.17 20.40 6.22
N ALA A 28 12.22 19.89 7.01
CA ALA A 28 12.20 20.00 8.47
C ALA A 28 12.84 18.78 9.17
N THR A 29 13.49 17.88 8.43
CA THR A 29 14.21 16.73 9.01
C THR A 29 15.31 17.24 9.94
N ASP A 30 15.39 16.67 11.15
CA ASP A 30 16.48 16.89 12.11
C ASP A 30 17.75 16.15 11.66
N TRP A 31 18.39 16.71 10.64
CA TRP A 31 19.60 16.21 10.03
C TRP A 31 20.45 17.37 9.50
N PRO A 32 21.79 17.29 9.52
CA PRO A 32 22.64 18.35 8.95
C PRO A 32 22.28 18.60 7.49
N ALA A 33 21.92 19.85 7.17
CA ALA A 33 21.40 20.22 5.84
C ALA A 33 22.43 20.00 4.72
N ASP A 34 23.73 20.14 5.02
CA ASP A 34 24.85 19.85 4.13
C ASP A 34 25.07 18.34 3.91
N GLN A 35 24.47 17.49 4.74
CA GLN A 35 24.49 16.03 4.63
C GLN A 35 23.14 15.44 4.18
N LEU A 36 22.18 16.28 3.75
CA LEU A 36 20.86 15.86 3.25
C LEU A 36 20.67 16.31 1.80
N GLN A 37 20.75 15.37 0.86
CA GLN A 37 20.48 15.66 -0.56
C GLN A 37 19.03 15.31 -0.89
N LEU A 38 18.21 16.31 -1.20
CA LEU A 38 16.80 16.12 -1.59
C LEU A 38 16.66 16.11 -3.11
N ILE A 39 16.05 15.06 -3.67
CA ILE A 39 15.81 14.91 -5.12
C ILE A 39 14.32 14.67 -5.38
N CYS A 40 13.73 15.51 -6.22
CA CYS A 40 12.42 15.29 -6.84
C CYS A 40 12.61 14.68 -8.23
N VAL A 41 12.25 13.41 -8.41
CA VAL A 41 12.19 12.80 -9.74
C VAL A 41 10.81 13.06 -10.30
N ASP A 42 10.70 13.89 -11.34
CA ASP A 42 9.43 14.16 -12.01
C ASP A 42 9.19 13.16 -13.15
N ASN A 43 8.12 12.38 -13.03
CA ASN A 43 7.74 11.32 -13.96
C ASN A 43 6.84 11.83 -15.10
N GLY A 44 7.04 13.07 -15.53
CA GLY A 44 6.24 13.72 -16.58
C GLY A 44 4.92 14.31 -16.06
N SER A 45 4.97 15.07 -14.96
CA SER A 45 3.78 15.74 -14.42
C SER A 45 3.33 16.92 -15.28
N THR A 46 2.03 17.19 -15.28
CA THR A 46 1.37 18.28 -16.03
C THR A 46 0.49 19.17 -15.15
N ASP A 47 0.48 18.94 -13.84
CA ASP A 47 -0.36 19.62 -12.84
C ASP A 47 0.28 20.88 -12.24
N GLY A 48 1.49 21.24 -12.66
CA GLY A 48 2.26 22.36 -12.12
C GLY A 48 2.96 22.09 -10.78
N SER A 49 2.90 20.87 -10.24
CA SER A 49 3.56 20.50 -8.97
C SER A 49 5.07 20.76 -9.01
N VAL A 50 5.73 20.46 -10.13
CA VAL A 50 7.18 20.64 -10.30
C VAL A 50 7.60 22.11 -10.18
N GLU A 51 6.82 23.03 -10.75
CA GLU A 51 7.11 24.46 -10.67
C GLU A 51 6.91 24.99 -9.24
N GLN A 52 5.92 24.46 -8.53
CA GLN A 52 5.72 24.77 -7.12
C GLN A 52 6.88 24.28 -6.25
N VAL A 53 7.39 23.06 -6.51
CA VAL A 53 8.57 22.54 -5.82
C VAL A 53 9.79 23.43 -6.07
N ARG A 54 10.05 23.79 -7.34
CA ARG A 54 11.17 24.66 -7.74
C ARG A 54 11.14 26.02 -7.02
N ARG A 55 9.95 26.61 -6.91
CA ARG A 55 9.78 27.93 -6.28
C ARG A 55 9.92 27.88 -4.75
N ARG A 56 9.34 26.85 -4.11
CA ARG A 56 9.26 26.77 -2.64
C ARG A 56 10.50 26.15 -2.00
N PHE A 57 11.16 25.24 -2.70
CA PHE A 57 12.29 24.46 -2.18
C PHE A 57 13.50 24.54 -3.14
N PRO A 58 14.19 25.69 -3.23
CA PRO A 58 15.33 25.88 -4.14
C PRO A 58 16.50 24.92 -3.89
N GLN A 59 16.57 24.31 -2.70
CA GLN A 59 17.55 23.29 -2.34
C GLN A 59 17.24 21.89 -2.91
N VAL A 60 16.05 21.66 -3.45
CA VAL A 60 15.65 20.36 -4.02
C VAL A 60 16.13 20.25 -5.46
N GLU A 61 16.93 19.23 -5.74
CA GLU A 61 17.33 18.88 -7.10
C GLU A 61 16.13 18.27 -7.85
N ILE A 62 15.81 18.77 -9.04
CA ILE A 62 14.70 18.25 -9.85
C ILE A 62 15.26 17.47 -11.05
N ARG A 63 14.91 16.19 -11.16
CA ARG A 63 15.20 15.33 -12.32
C ARG A 63 13.92 15.07 -13.11
N ALA A 64 13.66 15.88 -14.14
CA ALA A 64 12.46 15.76 -14.99
C ALA A 64 12.66 14.78 -16.14
N LEU A 65 11.85 13.71 -16.19
CA LEU A 65 11.96 12.64 -17.19
C LEU A 65 11.10 12.88 -18.44
N GLY A 66 10.09 13.76 -18.34
CA GLY A 66 9.18 14.11 -19.44
C GLY A 66 8.18 13.03 -19.84
N THR A 67 8.31 11.79 -19.35
CA THR A 67 7.38 10.69 -19.62
C THR A 67 7.17 9.84 -18.37
N ASN A 68 5.94 9.33 -18.19
CA ASN A 68 5.62 8.45 -17.08
C ASN A 68 6.15 7.04 -17.36
N THR A 69 7.17 6.64 -16.61
CA THR A 69 7.78 5.30 -16.66
C THR A 69 7.47 4.46 -15.42
N GLY A 70 6.52 4.94 -14.61
CA GLY A 70 6.05 4.28 -13.39
C GLY A 70 7.05 4.38 -12.24
N PHE A 71 6.87 3.58 -11.18
CA PHE A 71 7.70 3.59 -9.98
C PHE A 71 9.21 3.36 -10.23
N PRO A 72 9.63 2.52 -11.20
CA PRO A 72 11.05 2.38 -11.56
C PRO A 72 11.73 3.67 -12.04
N ALA A 73 10.99 4.75 -12.31
CA ALA A 73 11.55 6.08 -12.55
C ALA A 73 12.51 6.55 -11.45
N ASN A 74 12.34 6.06 -10.21
CA ASN A 74 13.31 6.23 -9.11
C ASN A 74 14.74 5.87 -9.54
N ASN A 75 14.93 4.94 -10.48
CA ASN A 75 16.24 4.60 -11.04
C ASN A 75 17.02 5.83 -11.52
N ALA A 76 16.36 6.89 -11.97
CA ALA A 76 16.99 8.14 -12.36
C ALA A 76 17.82 8.78 -11.25
N ALA A 77 17.50 8.53 -9.97
CA ALA A 77 18.21 9.01 -8.79
C ALA A 77 19.07 7.93 -8.09
N LEU A 78 19.09 6.70 -8.61
CA LEU A 78 19.79 5.54 -8.01
C LEU A 78 20.98 5.03 -8.83
N ARG A 79 21.25 5.61 -10.01
CA ARG A 79 22.36 5.19 -10.87
C ARG A 79 23.72 5.76 -10.42
N ASP A 80 23.72 6.89 -9.73
CA ASP A 80 24.89 7.67 -9.32
C ASP A 80 25.01 7.73 -7.79
N LEU A 81 25.30 6.59 -7.16
CA LEU A 81 25.38 6.47 -5.69
C LEU A 81 26.83 6.51 -5.16
N GLU A 82 27.82 6.78 -6.01
CA GLU A 82 29.19 7.00 -5.54
C GLU A 82 29.23 8.25 -4.65
N GLY A 83 29.86 8.14 -3.47
CA GLY A 83 29.90 9.22 -2.50
C GLY A 83 28.59 9.47 -1.74
N VAL A 84 27.54 8.66 -1.95
CA VAL A 84 26.29 8.70 -1.17
C VAL A 84 26.39 7.70 -0.02
N ARG A 85 26.04 8.09 1.21
CA ARG A 85 26.06 7.21 2.38
C ARG A 85 24.96 6.17 2.31
N HIS A 86 23.71 6.64 2.21
CA HIS A 86 22.49 5.84 2.04
C HIS A 86 21.49 6.59 1.15
N VAL A 87 20.53 5.87 0.57
CA VAL A 87 19.47 6.48 -0.23
C VAL A 87 18.09 6.11 0.30
N ALA A 88 17.29 7.11 0.65
CA ALA A 88 15.91 6.94 1.06
C ALA A 88 14.96 7.13 -0.12
N LEU A 89 13.91 6.32 -0.18
CA LEU A 89 12.75 6.54 -1.03
C LEU A 89 11.58 6.93 -0.13
N ILE A 90 10.91 8.03 -0.45
CA ILE A 90 9.68 8.48 0.21
C ILE A 90 8.66 8.78 -0.87
N ASN A 91 7.47 8.20 -0.77
CA ASN A 91 6.39 8.52 -1.70
C ASN A 91 5.97 9.98 -1.54
N ASN A 92 5.53 10.60 -2.64
CA ASN A 92 5.09 11.99 -2.64
C ASN A 92 3.77 12.23 -1.88
N ASP A 93 2.98 11.18 -1.61
CA ASP A 93 1.80 11.20 -0.74
C ASP A 93 2.10 10.72 0.69
N ALA A 94 3.38 10.68 1.07
CA ALA A 94 3.86 10.43 2.43
C ALA A 94 4.61 11.65 2.99
N PHE A 95 4.62 11.77 4.32
CA PHE A 95 5.34 12.81 5.03
C PHE A 95 5.93 12.25 6.33
N VAL A 96 7.09 12.78 6.71
CA VAL A 96 7.96 12.23 7.75
C VAL A 96 7.87 13.04 9.05
N GLU A 97 8.13 12.41 10.19
CA GLU A 97 8.40 13.13 11.44
C GLU A 97 9.83 13.69 11.43
N PRO A 98 10.17 14.79 12.12
CA PRO A 98 11.50 15.41 12.04
C PRO A 98 12.67 14.46 12.34
N ASP A 99 12.51 13.55 13.30
CA ASP A 99 13.53 12.62 13.79
C ASP A 99 13.57 11.28 13.03
N TRP A 100 12.83 11.15 11.91
CA TRP A 100 12.67 9.87 11.21
C TRP A 100 13.98 9.26 10.71
N LEU A 101 14.96 10.07 10.31
CA LEU A 101 16.10 9.59 9.52
C LEU A 101 17.21 8.97 10.36
N ALA A 102 17.53 9.57 11.50
CA ALA A 102 18.62 9.14 12.37
C ALA A 102 18.56 7.65 12.77
N PRO A 103 17.44 7.10 13.27
CA PRO A 103 17.37 5.70 13.65
C PRO A 103 17.50 4.74 12.44
N LEU A 104 17.08 5.15 11.24
CA LEU A 104 17.27 4.35 10.03
C LEU A 104 18.74 4.28 9.63
N VAL A 105 19.44 5.42 9.66
CA VAL A 105 20.88 5.50 9.34
C VAL A 105 21.69 4.69 10.34
N GLU A 106 21.39 4.81 11.64
CA GLU A 106 22.05 4.04 12.70
C GLU A 106 21.88 2.53 12.49
N ALA A 107 20.67 2.07 12.16
CA ALA A 107 20.39 0.66 11.94
C ALA A 107 21.19 0.09 10.74
N LEU A 108 21.29 0.83 9.63
CA LEU A 108 22.12 0.41 8.50
C LEU A 108 23.61 0.49 8.84
N ASP A 109 24.10 1.53 9.50
CA ASP A 109 25.53 1.64 9.78
C ASP A 109 26.02 0.58 10.76
N THR A 110 25.17 0.15 11.69
CA THR A 110 25.50 -0.86 12.69
C THR A 110 25.53 -2.29 12.11
N ASP A 111 24.65 -2.62 11.16
CA ASP A 111 24.54 -3.97 10.60
C ASP A 111 24.87 -3.98 9.09
N PRO A 112 26.11 -4.37 8.70
CA PRO A 112 26.53 -4.40 7.30
C PRO A 112 25.78 -5.43 6.45
N GLY A 113 25.08 -6.39 7.08
CA GLY A 113 24.25 -7.38 6.37
C GLY A 113 22.86 -6.87 5.99
N LEU A 114 22.45 -5.70 6.48
CA LEU A 114 21.21 -5.06 6.07
C LEU A 114 21.39 -4.34 4.74
N GLY A 115 20.55 -4.67 3.77
CA GLY A 115 20.46 -3.97 2.49
C GLY A 115 19.45 -2.82 2.53
N ALA A 116 18.46 -2.91 3.41
CA ALA A 116 17.42 -1.90 3.60
C ALA A 116 16.87 -1.91 5.02
N VAL A 117 16.37 -0.76 5.46
CA VAL A 117 15.56 -0.62 6.67
C VAL A 117 14.30 0.18 6.40
N CYS A 118 13.21 -0.17 7.06
CA CYS A 118 11.88 0.41 6.83
C CYS A 118 11.43 1.17 8.08
N PRO A 119 10.95 2.41 7.97
CA PRO A 119 10.20 3.04 9.04
C PRO A 119 8.86 2.33 9.30
N LYS A 120 8.21 2.66 10.41
CA LYS A 120 6.80 2.35 10.63
C LYS A 120 5.96 3.33 9.80
N LEU A 121 5.26 2.83 8.78
CA LEU A 121 4.29 3.60 8.02
C LEU A 121 2.92 3.49 8.68
N VAL A 122 2.35 4.63 9.04
CA VAL A 122 0.96 4.74 9.50
C VAL A 122 0.14 5.52 8.47
N LEU A 123 -1.17 5.28 8.44
CA LEU A 123 -2.06 6.09 7.62
C LEU A 123 -2.00 7.56 8.07
N ALA A 124 -2.09 8.47 7.10
CA ALA A 124 -1.96 9.91 7.36
C ALA A 124 -2.96 10.45 8.40
N PRO A 125 -4.27 10.14 8.31
CA PRO A 125 -5.20 10.57 9.35
C PRO A 125 -5.02 9.77 10.64
N ARG A 126 -5.33 10.42 11.76
CA ARG A 126 -5.62 9.72 13.01
C ARG A 126 -7.10 9.35 13.03
N PHE A 127 -7.45 8.29 13.75
CA PHE A 127 -8.80 7.74 13.74
C PHE A 127 -9.42 7.78 15.13
N ALA A 128 -10.69 8.14 15.21
CA ALA A 128 -11.55 7.74 16.32
C ALA A 128 -12.04 6.31 16.07
N GLU A 129 -11.90 5.43 17.06
CA GLU A 129 -12.51 4.10 17.01
C GLU A 129 -13.85 4.14 17.74
N VAL A 130 -14.89 3.66 17.06
CA VAL A 130 -16.25 3.57 17.58
C VAL A 130 -16.67 2.11 17.55
N GLU A 131 -17.05 1.57 18.70
CA GLU A 131 -17.63 0.24 18.81
C GLU A 131 -19.08 0.27 18.35
N PHE A 132 -19.39 -0.54 17.35
CA PHE A 132 -20.73 -0.73 16.83
C PHE A 132 -21.31 -2.05 17.35
N GLU A 133 -22.53 -2.00 17.90
CA GLU A 133 -23.34 -3.19 18.14
C GLU A 133 -24.72 -3.03 17.50
N GLY A 134 -25.25 -4.09 16.89
CA GLY A 134 -26.57 -4.07 16.25
C GLY A 134 -27.15 -5.47 16.03
N PRO A 135 -28.45 -5.56 15.72
CA PRO A 135 -29.08 -6.84 15.43
C PRO A 135 -28.56 -7.40 14.10
N VAL A 136 -28.70 -8.71 13.92
CA VAL A 136 -28.52 -9.33 12.59
C VAL A 136 -29.80 -9.15 11.80
N LEU A 137 -29.74 -8.35 10.74
CA LEU A 137 -30.87 -8.08 9.85
C LEU A 137 -30.79 -8.86 8.54
N VAL A 138 -29.59 -9.20 8.10
CA VAL A 138 -29.37 -9.99 6.88
C VAL A 138 -28.45 -11.17 7.18
N SER A 139 -28.84 -12.35 6.69
CA SER A 139 -28.06 -13.58 6.77
C SER A 139 -28.03 -14.23 5.39
N GLU A 140 -26.87 -14.28 4.77
CA GLU A 140 -26.71 -14.95 3.46
C GLU A 140 -26.50 -16.46 3.67
N GLY A 141 -27.14 -17.32 2.87
CA GLY A 141 -27.05 -18.79 3.05
C GLY A 141 -25.71 -19.41 2.63
N GLY A 142 -25.39 -20.60 3.14
CA GLY A 142 -24.30 -21.47 2.64
C GLY A 142 -22.89 -21.24 3.20
N GLY A 143 -22.76 -20.31 4.16
CA GLY A 143 -21.50 -20.00 4.89
C GLY A 143 -21.54 -18.62 5.57
N GLY A 144 -22.76 -18.15 5.91
CA GLY A 144 -23.22 -16.76 5.84
C GLY A 144 -22.52 -15.68 6.64
N ARG A 145 -22.34 -14.51 5.99
CA ARG A 145 -22.10 -13.25 6.69
C ARG A 145 -23.33 -12.92 7.54
N ARG A 146 -23.11 -12.58 8.81
CA ARG A 146 -24.14 -12.04 9.71
C ARG A 146 -24.03 -10.54 9.66
N LEU A 147 -25.02 -9.90 9.06
CA LEU A 147 -24.95 -8.49 8.69
C LEU A 147 -26.00 -7.70 9.46
N SER A 148 -25.60 -6.55 9.99
CA SER A 148 -26.48 -5.60 10.67
C SER A 148 -27.01 -4.58 9.66
N LEU A 149 -26.18 -3.61 9.26
CA LEU A 149 -26.54 -2.57 8.31
C LEU A 149 -25.40 -2.28 7.32
N GLN A 150 -25.68 -1.46 6.33
CA GLN A 150 -24.68 -0.93 5.42
C GLN A 150 -24.29 0.49 5.83
N LEU A 151 -22.99 0.80 5.82
CA LEU A 151 -22.50 2.17 5.78
C LEU A 151 -22.38 2.62 4.32
N ARG A 152 -22.84 3.83 4.05
CA ARG A 152 -22.93 4.44 2.71
C ARG A 152 -22.15 5.74 2.61
N GLY A 153 -21.70 6.28 3.74
CA GLY A 153 -21.04 7.58 3.83
C GLY A 153 -20.68 7.93 5.26
N CYS A 154 -19.72 8.82 5.43
CA CYS A 154 -19.33 9.38 6.72
C CYS A 154 -18.84 10.81 6.54
N ALA A 155 -19.33 11.72 7.37
CA ALA A 155 -18.80 13.08 7.45
C ALA A 155 -18.44 13.42 8.90
N VAL A 156 -17.39 14.23 9.09
CA VAL A 156 -16.96 14.74 10.39
C VAL A 156 -16.92 16.26 10.30
N ASP A 157 -17.69 16.94 11.15
CA ASP A 157 -17.86 18.41 11.14
C ASP A 157 -18.15 18.98 9.73
N GLY A 158 -18.93 18.24 8.94
CA GLY A 158 -19.31 18.61 7.57
C GLY A 158 -18.28 18.28 6.48
N VAL A 159 -17.11 17.73 6.84
CA VAL A 159 -16.12 17.25 5.88
C VAL A 159 -16.41 15.79 5.54
N ASP A 160 -16.57 15.47 4.25
CA ASP A 160 -16.70 14.09 3.80
C ASP A 160 -15.39 13.33 4.03
N VAL A 161 -15.49 12.26 4.80
CA VAL A 161 -14.37 11.37 5.11
C VAL A 161 -14.63 9.92 4.73
N TRP A 162 -15.70 9.67 3.95
CA TRP A 162 -16.13 8.33 3.58
C TRP A 162 -15.03 7.53 2.90
N ARG A 163 -14.24 8.18 2.03
CA ARG A 163 -13.16 7.52 1.30
C ARG A 163 -12.16 6.85 2.24
N ASP A 164 -11.82 7.53 3.33
CA ASP A 164 -10.72 7.16 4.23
C ASP A 164 -11.23 6.45 5.51
N LEU A 165 -12.55 6.24 5.64
CA LEU A 165 -13.14 5.42 6.69
C LEU A 165 -12.72 3.96 6.52
N HIS A 166 -12.39 3.30 7.64
CA HIS A 166 -12.05 1.89 7.65
C HIS A 166 -12.86 1.10 8.66
N LEU A 167 -13.35 -0.07 8.26
CA LEU A 167 -13.88 -1.04 9.20
C LEU A 167 -12.76 -1.96 9.72
N GLY A 168 -12.71 -2.11 11.04
CA GLY A 168 -11.86 -3.06 11.73
C GLY A 168 -12.50 -4.44 11.81
N ALA A 169 -12.37 -5.10 12.97
CA ALA A 169 -13.02 -6.38 13.21
C ALA A 169 -14.55 -6.25 13.00
N GLY A 170 -15.16 -7.28 12.40
CA GLY A 170 -16.62 -7.33 12.24
C GLY A 170 -17.20 -6.51 11.10
N GLY A 171 -16.38 -5.81 10.31
CA GLY A 171 -16.80 -5.21 9.04
C GLY A 171 -16.28 -5.97 7.83
N TRP A 172 -16.86 -5.66 6.66
CA TRP A 172 -16.43 -6.19 5.38
C TRP A 172 -16.07 -5.06 4.42
N GLY A 173 -15.03 -5.31 3.61
CA GLY A 173 -14.48 -4.31 2.70
C GLY A 173 -15.50 -3.77 1.69
N ARG A 174 -15.15 -2.62 1.12
CA ARG A 174 -16.01 -1.81 0.25
C ARG A 174 -16.52 -2.56 -0.97
N GLU A 175 -17.84 -2.50 -1.14
CA GLU A 175 -18.57 -3.02 -2.28
C GLU A 175 -19.18 -1.86 -3.09
N VAL A 176 -19.48 -2.10 -4.36
CA VAL A 176 -20.03 -1.08 -5.27
C VAL A 176 -21.35 -1.57 -5.84
N SER A 177 -22.36 -0.71 -5.78
CA SER A 177 -23.69 -0.90 -6.35
C SER A 177 -24.00 0.18 -7.38
N SER A 178 -25.17 0.09 -8.03
CA SER A 178 -25.64 1.13 -8.95
C SER A 178 -25.90 2.48 -8.26
N THR A 179 -26.06 2.50 -6.93
CA THR A 179 -26.34 3.70 -6.14
C THR A 179 -25.11 4.24 -5.40
N GLY A 180 -23.93 3.68 -5.66
CA GLY A 180 -22.67 4.09 -5.02
C GLY A 180 -21.97 2.94 -4.28
N SER A 181 -20.89 3.27 -3.57
CA SER A 181 -20.17 2.34 -2.72
C SER A 181 -20.83 2.18 -1.35
N PHE A 182 -20.62 1.04 -0.72
CA PHE A 182 -21.09 0.75 0.63
C PHE A 182 -20.19 -0.27 1.31
N GLU A 183 -20.26 -0.32 2.63
CA GLU A 183 -19.58 -1.33 3.44
C GLU A 183 -20.57 -2.00 4.38
N TRP A 184 -20.46 -3.32 4.49
CA TRP A 184 -21.31 -4.08 5.41
C TRP A 184 -20.72 -4.06 6.82
N VAL A 185 -21.59 -3.86 7.81
CA VAL A 185 -21.25 -3.92 9.24
C VAL A 185 -21.90 -5.14 9.88
N GLY A 186 -21.16 -5.86 10.72
CA GLY A 186 -21.65 -7.03 11.43
C GLY A 186 -22.48 -6.65 12.64
N PRO A 187 -23.03 -7.62 13.38
CA PRO A 187 -23.71 -7.34 14.64
C PRO A 187 -22.79 -6.74 15.71
N ARG A 188 -21.48 -6.93 15.55
CA ARG A 188 -20.43 -6.26 16.31
C ARG A 188 -19.33 -5.86 15.37
N ALA A 189 -18.92 -4.61 15.38
CA ALA A 189 -17.83 -4.12 14.55
C ALA A 189 -17.07 -2.96 15.19
N VAL A 190 -15.87 -2.67 14.68
CA VAL A 190 -15.14 -1.44 15.00
C VAL A 190 -15.16 -0.55 13.76
N ILE A 191 -15.69 0.66 13.90
CA ILE A 191 -15.69 1.68 12.84
C ILE A 191 -14.56 2.66 13.16
N ARG A 192 -13.60 2.81 12.24
CA ARG A 192 -12.51 3.78 12.37
C ARG A 192 -12.82 4.99 11.53
N ILE A 193 -13.15 6.09 12.19
CA ILE A 193 -13.54 7.35 11.57
C ILE A 193 -12.31 8.28 11.57
N PRO A 194 -11.77 8.63 10.40
CA PRO A 194 -10.62 9.54 10.31
C PRO A 194 -11.01 10.95 10.76
N ILE A 195 -10.12 11.60 11.49
CA ILE A 195 -10.32 12.98 11.96
C ILE A 195 -9.72 13.94 10.91
N PRO A 196 -10.53 14.80 10.28
CA PRO A 196 -10.06 15.75 9.30
C PRO A 196 -9.26 16.88 9.98
N GLY A 197 -7.95 16.92 9.73
CA GLY A 197 -7.03 17.93 10.30
C GLY A 197 -6.74 17.73 11.80
N SER A 198 -5.81 18.51 12.33
CA SER A 198 -5.52 18.57 13.78
C SER A 198 -6.37 19.67 14.42
N SER A 199 -7.61 19.38 14.81
CA SER A 199 -8.40 20.33 15.59
C SER A 199 -8.03 20.21 17.08
N THR A 200 -7.57 21.31 17.67
CA THR A 200 -7.65 21.55 19.10
C THR A 200 -9.02 22.20 19.35
N GLY A 201 -10.01 21.43 19.81
CA GLY A 201 -11.39 21.88 19.98
C GLY A 201 -12.27 20.80 20.66
N PRO A 202 -13.58 21.05 20.84
CA PRO A 202 -14.51 20.04 21.36
C PRO A 202 -14.51 18.77 20.48
N PRO A 203 -14.96 17.61 21.02
CA PRO A 203 -15.00 16.37 20.24
C PRO A 203 -15.81 16.57 18.96
N ALA A 204 -15.18 16.25 17.84
CA ALA A 204 -15.77 16.40 16.51
C ALA A 204 -17.06 15.59 16.40
N THR A 205 -18.03 16.08 15.64
CA THR A 205 -19.31 15.39 15.44
C THR A 205 -19.27 14.56 14.16
N ALA A 206 -19.54 13.27 14.28
CA ALA A 206 -19.66 12.37 13.14
C ALA A 206 -21.11 12.22 12.68
N VAL A 207 -21.26 12.06 11.37
CA VAL A 207 -22.52 11.77 10.69
C VAL A 207 -22.30 10.52 9.84
N LEU A 208 -22.88 9.39 10.25
CA LEU A 208 -22.87 8.15 9.48
C LEU A 208 -24.12 8.05 8.62
N HIS A 209 -23.94 7.83 7.31
CA HIS A 209 -25.01 7.48 6.40
C HIS A 209 -25.14 5.96 6.37
N THR A 210 -26.33 5.46 6.67
CA THR A 210 -26.62 4.04 6.87
C THR A 210 -27.76 3.57 6.00
N GLU A 211 -27.82 2.26 5.72
CA GLU A 211 -28.98 1.61 5.12
C GLU A 211 -29.27 0.29 5.84
N ALA A 212 -30.48 0.15 6.38
CA ALA A 212 -30.91 -1.02 7.14
C ALA A 212 -32.11 -1.73 6.47
N ALA A 213 -32.18 -3.06 6.60
CA ALA A 213 -33.27 -3.85 6.01
C ALA A 213 -34.59 -3.78 6.81
N ALA A 214 -34.53 -3.33 8.06
CA ALA A 214 -35.66 -3.17 8.96
C ALA A 214 -35.34 -2.09 10.01
N ASP A 215 -36.38 -1.56 10.66
CA ASP A 215 -36.22 -0.68 11.82
C ASP A 215 -35.48 -1.42 12.93
N CYS A 216 -34.45 -0.80 13.49
CA CYS A 216 -33.63 -1.38 14.53
C CYS A 216 -33.06 -0.33 15.49
N GLU A 217 -32.53 -0.82 16.61
CA GLU A 217 -31.69 -0.04 17.51
C GLU A 217 -30.25 -0.57 17.40
N VAL A 218 -29.31 0.35 17.28
CA VAL A 218 -27.87 0.08 17.27
C VAL A 218 -27.20 0.84 18.41
N LEU A 219 -26.07 0.34 18.89
CA LEU A 219 -25.24 1.01 19.87
C LEU A 219 -23.96 1.52 19.20
N LEU A 220 -23.60 2.76 19.48
CA LEU A 220 -22.29 3.33 19.17
C LEU A 220 -21.62 3.70 20.50
N ASP A 221 -20.53 3.03 20.84
CA ASP A 221 -19.87 3.14 22.15
C ASP A 221 -20.86 3.00 23.32
N GLY A 222 -21.79 2.04 23.19
CA GLY A 222 -22.85 1.77 24.17
C GLY A 222 -24.03 2.75 24.16
N SER A 223 -23.97 3.85 23.40
CA SER A 223 -25.07 4.81 23.27
C SER A 223 -26.10 4.37 22.23
N PRO A 224 -27.41 4.33 22.54
CA PRO A 224 -28.41 3.80 21.64
C PRO A 224 -28.87 4.80 20.57
N PHE A 225 -29.01 4.31 19.33
CA PHE A 225 -29.53 5.05 18.19
C PHE A 225 -30.57 4.23 17.44
N ARG A 226 -31.71 4.87 17.12
CA ARG A 226 -32.75 4.25 16.29
C ARG A 226 -32.44 4.46 14.82
N VAL A 227 -32.37 3.38 14.06
CA VAL A 227 -32.17 3.37 12.61
C VAL A 227 -33.45 2.89 11.94
N ARG A 228 -33.99 3.69 11.02
CA ARG A 228 -35.18 3.30 10.25
C ARG A 228 -34.76 2.42 9.08
N SER A 229 -35.67 1.55 8.67
CA SER A 229 -35.56 0.76 7.44
C SER A 229 -35.32 1.67 6.23
N GLY A 230 -34.40 1.27 5.36
CA GLY A 230 -33.89 2.09 4.26
C GLY A 230 -32.78 3.03 4.69
N ALA A 231 -32.58 4.10 3.92
CA ALA A 231 -31.53 5.08 4.17
C ALA A 231 -31.83 5.92 5.42
N SER A 232 -30.85 6.00 6.32
CA SER A 232 -30.93 6.74 7.59
C SER A 232 -29.60 7.40 7.92
N THR A 233 -29.62 8.37 8.82
CA THR A 233 -28.41 9.03 9.31
C THR A 233 -28.30 8.88 10.82
N ILE A 234 -27.10 8.62 11.32
CA ILE A 234 -26.78 8.62 12.76
C ILE A 234 -25.79 9.75 13.01
N THR A 235 -26.14 10.67 13.91
CA THR A 235 -25.27 11.78 14.33
C THR A 235 -24.87 11.58 15.78
N PHE A 236 -23.58 11.61 16.07
CA PHE A 236 -23.05 11.37 17.41
C PHE A 236 -21.70 12.06 17.60
N PRO A 237 -21.33 12.43 18.84
CA PRO A 237 -20.00 12.95 19.14
C PRO A 237 -18.95 11.85 19.02
N LEU A 238 -17.80 12.16 18.43
CA LEU A 238 -16.66 11.24 18.40
C LEU A 238 -15.89 11.26 19.73
N PRO A 239 -15.24 10.16 20.11
CA PRO A 239 -14.31 10.16 21.24
C PRO A 239 -13.12 11.11 20.98
N GLU A 240 -12.64 11.78 22.03
CA GLU A 240 -11.45 12.64 21.94
C GLU A 240 -10.17 11.84 21.66
N ALA A 241 -10.12 10.61 22.15
CA ALA A 241 -8.98 9.73 21.96
C ALA A 241 -8.89 9.27 20.50
N THR A 242 -7.74 9.49 19.88
CA THR A 242 -7.46 9.05 18.51
C THR A 242 -6.28 8.11 18.44
N VAL A 243 -6.34 7.18 17.49
CA VAL A 243 -5.32 6.14 17.28
C VAL A 243 -4.65 6.31 15.91
N ASP A 244 -3.40 5.86 15.81
CA ASP A 244 -2.77 5.60 14.52
C ASP A 244 -3.18 4.22 14.01
N VAL A 245 -3.27 4.09 12.69
CA VAL A 245 -3.53 2.81 12.00
C VAL A 245 -2.34 2.49 11.13
N ILE A 246 -1.82 1.27 11.25
CA ILE A 246 -0.66 0.82 10.50
C ILE A 246 -1.02 0.70 9.01
N ASN A 247 -0.21 1.35 8.17
CA ASN A 247 -0.18 1.08 6.75
C ASN A 247 0.83 -0.04 6.45
N ASN A 248 2.10 0.11 6.84
CA ASN A 248 3.13 -0.89 6.54
C ASN A 248 4.21 -0.92 7.64
N VAL A 249 4.56 -2.12 8.09
CA VAL A 249 5.74 -2.38 8.95
C VAL A 249 6.57 -3.51 8.33
N GLY A 250 6.99 -3.27 7.09
CA GLY A 250 7.57 -4.24 6.18
C GLY A 250 6.51 -5.02 5.42
N SER A 251 6.94 -5.77 4.41
CA SER A 251 6.05 -6.49 3.50
C SER A 251 6.30 -7.99 3.57
N VAL A 252 5.23 -8.76 3.39
CA VAL A 252 5.23 -10.22 3.35
C VAL A 252 4.85 -10.70 1.95
N VAL A 253 5.23 -11.94 1.63
CA VAL A 253 4.70 -12.64 0.47
C VAL A 253 4.02 -13.92 0.94
N PHE A 254 2.79 -14.15 0.51
CA PHE A 254 2.07 -15.37 0.84
C PHE A 254 2.59 -16.57 0.04
N GLU A 255 2.26 -17.79 0.47
CA GLU A 255 2.61 -19.02 -0.25
C GLU A 255 2.06 -19.07 -1.68
N ASP A 256 0.97 -18.34 -1.95
CA ASP A 256 0.42 -18.20 -3.30
C ASP A 256 1.19 -17.19 -4.17
N GLY A 257 2.15 -16.46 -3.60
CA GLY A 257 2.96 -15.45 -4.27
C GLY A 257 2.37 -14.04 -4.28
N CYS A 258 1.23 -13.79 -3.63
CA CYS A 258 0.72 -12.44 -3.44
C CYS A 258 1.56 -11.69 -2.40
N GLY A 259 1.97 -10.45 -2.73
CA GLY A 259 2.55 -9.53 -1.76
C GLY A 259 1.46 -8.87 -0.90
N ALA A 260 1.78 -8.54 0.35
CA ALA A 260 0.94 -7.75 1.22
C ALA A 260 1.76 -6.96 2.25
N ASP A 261 1.14 -5.91 2.78
CA ASP A 261 1.73 -5.11 3.84
C ASP A 261 1.52 -5.78 5.20
N ARG A 262 2.61 -5.94 5.95
CA ARG A 262 2.56 -6.45 7.33
C ARG A 262 1.89 -5.39 8.19
N GLY A 263 0.87 -5.79 8.93
CA GLY A 263 0.15 -4.89 9.84
C GLY A 263 -0.94 -4.04 9.19
N TRP A 264 -1.19 -4.18 7.88
CA TRP A 264 -2.21 -3.42 7.15
C TRP A 264 -3.54 -3.32 7.91
N LEU A 265 -4.03 -2.07 8.07
CA LEU A 265 -5.28 -1.71 8.75
C LEU A 265 -5.41 -2.22 10.20
N ARG A 266 -4.30 -2.60 10.85
CA ARG A 266 -4.30 -2.85 12.28
C ARG A 266 -4.08 -1.54 13.02
N ARG A 267 -4.86 -1.31 14.08
CA ARG A 267 -4.58 -0.27 15.06
C ARG A 267 -3.13 -0.38 15.55
N ASP A 268 -2.41 0.73 15.64
CA ASP A 268 -1.12 0.76 16.32
C ASP A 268 -1.34 0.80 17.84
N ALA A 269 -1.04 -0.30 18.51
CA ALA A 269 -1.10 -0.46 19.96
C ALA A 269 0.26 -0.91 20.51
N GLY A 270 1.34 -0.66 19.76
CA GLY A 270 2.71 -1.02 20.14
C GLY A 270 3.11 -2.45 19.78
N GLN A 271 2.25 -3.23 19.12
CA GLN A 271 2.54 -4.62 18.73
C GLN A 271 3.65 -4.75 17.66
N PHE A 272 4.12 -3.63 17.13
CA PHE A 272 5.19 -3.54 16.15
C PHE A 272 6.28 -2.55 16.58
N ASP A 273 6.46 -2.33 17.88
CA ASP A 273 7.49 -1.41 18.41
C ASP A 273 8.88 -2.04 18.49
N GLU A 274 8.95 -3.36 18.38
CA GLU A 274 10.22 -4.09 18.30
C GLU A 274 10.72 -4.23 16.85
N PRO A 275 12.00 -3.91 16.57
CA PRO A 275 12.61 -4.19 15.28
C PRO A 275 12.48 -5.66 14.88
N ALA A 276 11.93 -5.90 13.69
CA ALA A 276 11.76 -7.24 13.14
C ALA A 276 12.35 -7.34 11.74
N GLU A 277 13.00 -8.45 11.44
CA GLU A 277 13.38 -8.78 10.07
C GLU A 277 12.15 -9.10 9.22
N VAL A 278 12.16 -8.65 7.97
CA VAL A 278 11.03 -8.77 7.05
C VAL A 278 11.50 -9.30 5.70
N PHE A 279 10.57 -9.94 4.98
CA PHE A 279 10.87 -10.52 3.68
C PHE A 279 11.16 -9.43 2.63
N ALA A 280 10.33 -8.41 2.61
CA ALA A 280 10.41 -7.29 1.68
C ALA A 280 10.12 -5.96 2.39
N TRP A 281 10.44 -4.87 1.70
CA TRP A 281 10.17 -3.50 2.10
C TRP A 281 9.23 -2.85 1.07
N CYS A 282 8.56 -1.76 1.48
CA CYS A 282 7.61 -1.03 0.64
C CYS A 282 8.26 0.24 0.09
N GLY A 283 7.97 0.58 -1.17
CA GLY A 283 8.42 1.82 -1.79
C GLY A 283 7.89 3.12 -1.14
N GLY A 284 6.89 3.04 -0.27
CA GLY A 284 6.31 4.20 0.41
C GLY A 284 7.25 4.89 1.40
N GLY A 285 8.20 4.13 1.96
CA GLY A 285 9.23 4.63 2.86
C GLY A 285 10.27 3.56 3.12
N VAL A 286 11.51 3.79 2.70
CA VAL A 286 12.63 2.86 2.93
C VAL A 286 13.97 3.60 2.87
N LEU A 287 14.95 3.20 3.68
CA LEU A 287 16.35 3.58 3.53
C LEU A 287 17.15 2.39 2.98
N LEU A 288 17.87 2.61 1.89
CA LEU A 288 18.57 1.58 1.11
C LEU A 288 20.08 1.81 1.16
N ARG A 289 20.83 0.71 1.28
CA ARG A 289 22.29 0.72 1.19
C ARG A 289 22.75 0.76 -0.28
N PRO A 290 23.67 1.66 -0.67
CA PRO A 290 24.23 1.69 -2.02
C PRO A 290 24.88 0.37 -2.45
N ALA A 291 25.64 -0.28 -1.56
CA ALA A 291 26.26 -1.58 -1.84
C ALA A 291 25.23 -2.69 -2.13
N TYR A 292 24.04 -2.63 -1.54
CA TYR A 292 22.95 -3.56 -1.85
C TYR A 292 22.46 -3.34 -3.28
N LEU A 293 22.22 -2.09 -3.68
CA LEU A 293 21.78 -1.74 -5.03
C LEU A 293 22.86 -2.05 -6.09
N ALA A 294 24.14 -1.82 -5.77
CA ALA A 294 25.26 -2.15 -6.64
C ALA A 294 25.41 -3.67 -6.85
N ASP A 295 25.19 -4.46 -5.80
CA ASP A 295 25.23 -5.92 -5.91
C ASP A 295 24.04 -6.47 -6.70
N VAL A 296 22.82 -6.03 -6.37
CA VAL A 296 21.58 -6.67 -6.81
C VAL A 296 21.02 -6.07 -8.11
N GLY A 297 21.41 -4.84 -8.44
CA GLY A 297 20.83 -4.03 -9.50
C GLY A 297 19.59 -3.26 -9.05
N LEU A 298 19.16 -2.28 -9.84
CA LEU A 298 18.06 -1.36 -9.52
C LEU A 298 16.67 -1.96 -9.78
N PHE A 299 15.62 -1.12 -9.82
CA PHE A 299 14.26 -1.58 -10.16
C PHE A 299 14.19 -2.07 -11.60
N ASP A 300 13.39 -3.13 -11.83
CA ASP A 300 13.12 -3.64 -13.17
C ASP A 300 11.99 -2.81 -13.81
N GLU A 301 12.35 -2.03 -14.81
CA GLU A 301 11.46 -1.09 -15.51
C GLU A 301 10.26 -1.79 -16.19
N SER A 302 10.31 -3.11 -16.41
CA SER A 302 9.19 -3.86 -16.98
C SER A 302 7.96 -3.94 -16.06
N PHE A 303 8.15 -3.74 -14.75
CA PHE A 303 7.06 -3.74 -13.78
C PHE A 303 6.15 -2.53 -13.94
N PHE A 304 6.69 -1.36 -14.31
CA PHE A 304 6.00 -0.07 -14.32
C PHE A 304 5.47 0.34 -12.94
N LEU A 305 4.60 -0.43 -12.28
CA LEU A 305 4.14 -0.17 -10.91
C LEU A 305 3.59 -1.47 -10.27
N TYR A 306 3.64 -1.55 -8.94
CA TYR A 306 3.41 -2.74 -8.13
C TYR A 306 4.37 -3.92 -8.36
N TYR A 307 4.83 -4.52 -7.27
CA TYR A 307 5.79 -5.65 -7.18
C TYR A 307 7.23 -5.33 -7.58
N GLU A 308 7.57 -4.12 -8.01
CA GLU A 308 8.98 -3.74 -8.27
C GLU A 308 9.84 -3.75 -7.00
N ASP A 309 9.28 -3.32 -5.88
CA ASP A 309 9.91 -3.36 -4.56
C ASP A 309 10.06 -4.80 -4.04
N THR A 310 9.04 -5.62 -4.22
CA THR A 310 9.01 -7.04 -3.85
C THR A 310 9.98 -7.84 -4.72
N ASP A 311 10.09 -7.54 -6.02
CA ASP A 311 11.09 -8.12 -6.92
C ASP A 311 12.51 -7.79 -6.45
N LEU A 312 12.79 -6.52 -6.19
CA LEU A 312 14.11 -6.06 -5.74
C LEU A 312 14.46 -6.65 -4.37
N SER A 313 13.49 -6.73 -3.47
CA SER A 313 13.62 -7.39 -2.16
C SER A 313 13.93 -8.89 -2.30
N TRP A 314 13.20 -9.61 -3.16
CA TRP A 314 13.45 -11.03 -3.38
C TRP A 314 14.85 -11.27 -3.95
N ARG A 315 15.27 -10.45 -4.93
CA ARG A 315 16.63 -10.55 -5.50
C ARG A 315 17.70 -10.32 -4.43
N GLY A 316 17.49 -9.38 -3.50
CA GLY A 316 18.41 -9.16 -2.40
C GLY A 316 18.46 -10.30 -1.39
N GLN A 317 17.30 -10.83 -0.99
CA GLN A 317 17.22 -12.03 -0.15
C GLN A 317 17.94 -13.23 -0.81
N ALA A 318 17.79 -13.41 -2.12
CA ALA A 318 18.52 -14.44 -2.87
C ALA A 318 20.05 -14.22 -2.87
N ARG A 319 20.50 -12.98 -2.70
CA ARG A 319 21.91 -12.58 -2.56
C ARG A 319 22.38 -12.55 -1.09
N GLY A 320 21.49 -12.82 -0.13
CA GLY A 320 21.82 -12.88 1.30
C GLY A 320 21.64 -11.56 2.06
N TRP A 321 21.14 -10.52 1.41
CA TRP A 321 20.78 -9.26 2.08
C TRP A 321 19.56 -9.45 2.98
N ARG A 322 19.58 -8.80 4.14
CA ARG A 322 18.47 -8.78 5.09
C ARG A 322 17.81 -7.40 5.13
N TYR A 323 16.58 -7.36 5.60
CA TYR A 323 15.80 -6.14 5.78
C TYR A 323 15.20 -6.12 7.17
N ARG A 324 15.09 -4.92 7.75
CA ARG A 324 14.60 -4.76 9.12
C ARG A 324 13.67 -3.56 9.23
N THR A 325 12.65 -3.69 10.08
CA THR A 325 11.80 -2.58 10.50
C THR A 325 12.47 -1.79 11.61
N VAL A 326 12.29 -0.47 11.61
CA VAL A 326 12.82 0.46 12.61
C VAL A 326 11.64 1.28 13.14
N PRO A 327 10.92 0.78 14.16
CA PRO A 327 9.64 1.34 14.60
C PRO A 327 9.71 2.73 15.24
N SER A 328 10.90 3.12 15.70
CA SER A 328 11.19 4.47 16.19
C SER A 328 11.18 5.52 15.08
N SER A 329 11.39 5.11 13.81
CA SER A 329 11.20 5.99 12.65
C SER A 329 9.77 5.91 12.16
N ARG A 330 9.09 7.06 12.01
CA ARG A 330 7.68 7.13 11.62
C ARG A 330 7.48 7.93 10.33
N VAL A 331 6.63 7.40 9.47
CA VAL A 331 6.18 8.04 8.23
C VAL A 331 4.66 7.94 8.15
N ARG A 332 4.01 9.04 7.81
CA ARG A 332 2.56 9.10 7.61
C ARG A 332 2.26 9.07 6.11
N HIS A 333 1.36 8.20 5.68
CA HIS A 333 1.09 7.94 4.26
C HIS A 333 -0.41 8.08 3.98
N VAL A 334 -0.77 8.93 3.03
CA VAL A 334 -2.18 9.12 2.62
C VAL A 334 -2.73 7.82 2.01
N HIS A 335 -1.87 7.07 1.30
CA HIS A 335 -2.14 5.81 0.63
C HIS A 335 -3.16 5.94 -0.54
N ALA A 336 -2.79 5.38 -1.70
CA ALA A 336 -3.63 5.28 -2.89
C ALA A 336 -4.11 6.60 -3.53
N ALA A 337 -3.44 7.74 -3.27
CA ALA A 337 -3.83 9.05 -3.79
C ALA A 337 -3.82 9.15 -5.33
N SER A 338 -2.91 8.42 -6.00
CA SER A 338 -2.70 8.55 -7.46
C SER A 338 -3.24 7.39 -8.31
N SER A 339 -3.44 6.20 -7.73
CA SER A 339 -3.75 4.99 -8.52
C SER A 339 -5.14 4.40 -8.26
N GLY A 340 -5.80 4.78 -7.17
CA GLY A 340 -7.12 4.28 -6.75
C GLY A 340 -7.12 2.76 -6.54
N GLU A 341 -7.18 2.31 -5.29
CA GLU A 341 -7.34 0.88 -4.99
C GLU A 341 -8.53 0.28 -5.76
N GLY A 342 -8.29 -0.80 -6.51
CA GLY A 342 -9.32 -1.46 -7.30
C GLY A 342 -9.54 -0.92 -8.73
N SER A 343 -8.77 0.07 -9.18
CA SER A 343 -8.82 0.53 -10.58
C SER A 343 -8.44 -0.56 -11.59
N GLU A 344 -8.87 -0.42 -12.86
CA GLU A 344 -8.46 -1.37 -13.90
C GLU A 344 -6.95 -1.42 -14.11
N VAL A 345 -6.28 -0.26 -13.95
CA VAL A 345 -4.81 -0.14 -14.00
C VAL A 345 -4.18 -0.92 -12.86
N PHE A 346 -4.68 -0.73 -11.63
CA PHE A 346 -4.24 -1.49 -10.45
C PHE A 346 -4.34 -3.00 -10.68
N ALA A 347 -5.54 -3.47 -11.03
CA ALA A 347 -5.80 -4.88 -11.19
C ALA A 347 -4.98 -5.50 -12.34
N PHE A 348 -4.77 -4.77 -13.45
CA PHE A 348 -3.91 -5.22 -14.54
C PHE A 348 -2.46 -5.42 -14.10
N HIS A 349 -1.86 -4.41 -13.46
CA HIS A 349 -0.45 -4.47 -13.07
C HIS A 349 -0.21 -5.45 -11.94
N VAL A 350 -1.05 -5.49 -10.90
CA VAL A 350 -0.94 -6.45 -9.79
C VAL A 350 -1.01 -7.90 -10.31
N GLU A 351 -1.99 -8.23 -11.15
CA GLU A 351 -2.13 -9.58 -11.69
C GLU A 351 -0.97 -9.97 -12.61
N ARG A 352 -0.57 -9.07 -13.53
CA ARG A 352 0.55 -9.30 -14.46
C ARG A 352 1.87 -9.45 -13.72
N ASN A 353 2.17 -8.50 -12.84
CA ASN A 353 3.46 -8.38 -12.19
C ASN A 353 3.67 -9.43 -11.10
N ARG A 354 2.61 -9.89 -10.43
CA ARG A 354 2.70 -11.07 -9.55
C ARG A 354 3.25 -12.28 -10.30
N LEU A 355 2.73 -12.57 -11.49
CA LEU A 355 3.22 -13.69 -12.31
C LEU A 355 4.64 -13.45 -12.80
N LEU A 356 5.00 -12.22 -13.20
CA LEU A 356 6.36 -11.87 -13.60
C LEU A 356 7.35 -12.05 -12.45
N MET A 357 7.04 -11.52 -11.26
CA MET A 357 7.85 -11.64 -10.04
C MET A 357 8.07 -13.11 -9.68
N LEU A 358 7.02 -13.94 -9.72
CA LEU A 358 7.13 -15.37 -9.46
C LEU A 358 8.02 -16.08 -10.48
N VAL A 359 7.80 -15.85 -11.77
CA VAL A 359 8.65 -16.44 -12.82
C VAL A 359 10.09 -15.96 -12.68
N LYS A 360 10.32 -14.71 -12.32
CA LYS A 360 11.66 -14.15 -12.19
C LYS A 360 12.41 -14.72 -10.99
N ASN A 361 11.74 -14.80 -9.82
CA ASN A 361 12.41 -15.02 -8.54
C ASN A 361 12.06 -16.35 -7.88
N ALA A 362 10.78 -16.74 -7.84
CA ALA A 362 10.31 -17.89 -7.08
C ALA A 362 10.75 -19.25 -7.66
N PRO A 363 10.71 -20.36 -6.90
CA PRO A 363 10.99 -21.70 -7.43
C PRO A 363 10.12 -22.01 -8.65
N ALA A 364 10.67 -22.74 -9.63
CA ALA A 364 9.97 -23.00 -10.90
C ALA A 364 8.61 -23.67 -10.68
N ARG A 365 8.53 -24.61 -9.72
CA ARG A 365 7.28 -25.27 -9.33
C ARG A 365 6.23 -24.25 -8.86
N LEU A 366 6.58 -23.33 -7.97
CA LEU A 366 5.65 -22.32 -7.46
C LEU A 366 5.17 -21.41 -8.60
N ALA A 367 6.09 -20.91 -9.42
CA ALA A 367 5.74 -20.08 -10.57
C ALA A 367 4.77 -20.80 -11.52
N THR A 368 5.10 -22.03 -11.94
CA THR A 368 4.24 -22.83 -12.83
C THR A 368 2.88 -23.12 -12.21
N THR A 369 2.83 -23.56 -10.95
CA THR A 369 1.57 -23.83 -10.25
C THR A 369 0.69 -22.59 -10.19
N GLN A 370 1.24 -21.43 -9.83
CA GLN A 370 0.47 -20.19 -9.73
C GLN A 370 0.02 -19.65 -11.09
N THR A 371 0.82 -19.84 -12.14
CA THR A 371 0.39 -19.54 -13.52
C THR A 371 -0.79 -20.44 -13.95
N LEU A 372 -0.73 -21.74 -13.66
CA LEU A 372 -1.82 -22.67 -13.98
C LEU A 372 -3.10 -22.37 -13.17
N LEU A 373 -2.96 -22.06 -11.88
CA LEU A 373 -4.09 -21.66 -11.03
C LEU A 373 -4.71 -20.34 -11.51
N PHE A 374 -3.91 -19.39 -11.97
CA PHE A 374 -4.40 -18.16 -12.59
C PHE A 374 -5.28 -18.45 -13.82
N LEU A 375 -4.82 -19.36 -14.70
CA LEU A 375 -5.57 -19.79 -15.88
C LEU A 375 -6.85 -20.55 -15.50
N ARG A 376 -6.77 -21.47 -14.54
CA ARG A 376 -7.93 -22.23 -14.03
C ARG A 376 -8.99 -21.29 -13.45
N ALA A 377 -8.59 -20.31 -12.63
CA ALA A 377 -9.49 -19.32 -12.08
C ALA A 377 -10.15 -18.47 -13.19
N THR A 378 -9.36 -18.08 -14.19
CA THR A 378 -9.87 -17.33 -15.36
C THR A 378 -10.88 -18.15 -16.17
N ALA A 379 -10.62 -19.44 -16.39
CA ALA A 379 -11.56 -20.36 -17.03
C ALA A 379 -12.83 -20.56 -16.20
N SER A 380 -12.71 -20.64 -14.86
CA SER A 380 -13.85 -20.69 -13.95
C SER A 380 -14.72 -19.42 -14.05
N TYR A 381 -14.11 -18.24 -14.12
CA TYR A 381 -14.84 -16.99 -14.36
C TYR A 381 -15.48 -16.94 -15.74
N ALA A 382 -14.81 -17.44 -16.80
CA ALA A 382 -15.40 -17.54 -18.13
C ALA A 382 -16.62 -18.49 -18.14
N LEU A 383 -16.54 -19.60 -17.43
CA LEU A 383 -17.68 -20.50 -17.26
C LEU A 383 -18.84 -19.81 -16.53
N ARG A 384 -18.56 -19.11 -15.43
CA ARG A 384 -19.56 -18.42 -14.59
C ARG A 384 -20.20 -17.22 -15.28
N ASP A 385 -19.40 -16.36 -15.90
CA ASP A 385 -19.81 -15.02 -16.33
C ASP A 385 -20.10 -14.93 -17.84
N ILE A 386 -19.72 -15.95 -18.62
CA ILE A 386 -19.92 -15.98 -20.08
C ILE A 386 -20.71 -17.23 -20.48
N LEU A 387 -20.15 -18.43 -20.27
CA LEU A 387 -20.75 -19.66 -20.81
C LEU A 387 -22.10 -19.99 -20.15
N ARG A 388 -22.20 -19.99 -18.82
CA ARG A 388 -23.46 -20.29 -18.11
C ARG A 388 -24.57 -19.27 -18.44
N PRO A 389 -24.32 -17.94 -18.46
CA PRO A 389 -25.30 -16.97 -18.92
C PRO A 389 -25.77 -17.23 -20.36
N LEU A 390 -24.83 -17.48 -21.29
CA LEU A 390 -25.18 -17.78 -22.69
C LEU A 390 -26.05 -19.04 -22.80
N LEU A 391 -25.71 -20.12 -22.08
CA LEU A 391 -26.51 -21.35 -22.03
C LEU A 391 -27.90 -21.14 -21.43
N ARG A 392 -28.08 -20.11 -20.60
CA ARG A 392 -29.36 -19.72 -19.98
C ARG A 392 -30.06 -18.58 -20.73
N ALA A 393 -29.60 -18.21 -21.92
CA ALA A 393 -30.09 -17.05 -22.69
C ALA A 393 -30.07 -15.73 -21.89
N GLN A 394 -29.13 -15.58 -20.96
CA GLN A 394 -28.88 -14.38 -20.17
C GLN A 394 -27.70 -13.57 -20.73
N ARG A 395 -27.68 -12.27 -20.47
CA ARG A 395 -26.58 -11.38 -20.90
C ARG A 395 -25.26 -11.75 -20.18
N PRO A 396 -24.17 -12.09 -20.91
CA PRO A 396 -22.88 -12.37 -20.31
C PRO A 396 -22.21 -11.09 -19.77
N ARG A 397 -21.33 -11.24 -18.78
CA ARG A 397 -20.58 -10.15 -18.13
C ARG A 397 -19.06 -10.40 -18.23
N PRO A 398 -18.44 -10.21 -19.41
CA PRO A 398 -17.07 -10.65 -19.66
C PRO A 398 -15.97 -9.75 -19.07
N ILE A 399 -16.32 -8.71 -18.30
CA ILE A 399 -15.39 -7.65 -17.86
C ILE A 399 -14.18 -8.23 -17.11
N LEU A 400 -14.44 -9.04 -16.08
CA LEU A 400 -13.38 -9.68 -15.28
C LEU A 400 -12.50 -10.60 -16.12
N VAL A 401 -13.09 -11.39 -17.02
CA VAL A 401 -12.36 -12.33 -17.89
C VAL A 401 -11.48 -11.56 -18.87
N ARG A 402 -12.01 -10.52 -19.53
CA ARG A 402 -11.25 -9.68 -20.46
C ARG A 402 -10.07 -9.01 -19.77
N ARG A 403 -10.27 -8.45 -18.57
CA ARG A 403 -9.19 -7.87 -17.76
C ARG A 403 -8.10 -8.88 -17.46
N ARG A 404 -8.45 -10.07 -16.95
CA ARG A 404 -7.48 -11.13 -16.61
C ARG A 404 -6.72 -11.64 -17.83
N LEU A 405 -7.40 -11.80 -18.97
CA LEU A 405 -6.75 -12.17 -20.23
C LEU A 405 -5.78 -11.08 -20.70
N ARG A 406 -6.13 -9.79 -20.55
CA ARG A 406 -5.22 -8.68 -20.84
C ARG A 406 -3.98 -8.75 -19.94
N SER A 407 -4.14 -8.94 -18.63
CA SER A 407 -3.03 -9.14 -17.68
C SER A 407 -2.13 -10.30 -18.10
N PHE A 408 -2.72 -11.44 -18.49
CA PHE A 408 -2.00 -12.63 -18.91
C PHE A 408 -1.25 -12.44 -20.24
N VAL A 409 -1.85 -11.79 -21.23
CA VAL A 409 -1.16 -11.43 -22.49
C VAL A 409 0.00 -10.48 -22.20
N GLY A 410 -0.18 -9.51 -21.31
CA GLY A 410 0.91 -8.64 -20.84
C GLY A 410 2.05 -9.41 -20.21
N PHE A 411 1.74 -10.43 -19.39
CA PHE A 411 2.71 -11.34 -18.81
C PHE A 411 3.46 -12.15 -19.88
N LEU A 412 2.74 -12.74 -20.85
CA LEU A 412 3.35 -13.52 -21.94
C LEU A 412 4.28 -12.68 -22.82
N ARG A 413 3.94 -11.41 -23.07
CA ARG A 413 4.80 -10.49 -23.83
C ARG A 413 6.15 -10.26 -23.16
N LEU A 414 6.17 -10.18 -21.83
CA LEU A 414 7.39 -9.91 -21.05
C LEU A 414 8.14 -11.20 -20.67
N LEU A 415 7.45 -12.36 -20.70
CA LEU A 415 7.98 -13.66 -20.29
C LEU A 415 9.36 -14.02 -20.89
N PRO A 416 9.65 -13.82 -22.21
CA PRO A 416 10.96 -14.16 -22.75
C PRO A 416 12.10 -13.35 -22.15
N ALA A 417 11.89 -12.06 -21.87
CA ALA A 417 12.86 -11.22 -21.18
C ALA A 417 13.01 -11.65 -19.71
N THR A 418 11.88 -11.88 -19.02
CA THR A 418 11.87 -12.34 -17.63
C THR A 418 12.59 -13.67 -17.44
N LEU A 419 12.46 -14.62 -18.36
CA LEU A 419 13.18 -15.91 -18.31
C LEU A 419 14.69 -15.73 -18.52
N ARG A 420 15.12 -14.77 -19.34
CA ARG A 420 16.54 -14.41 -19.47
C ARG A 420 17.08 -13.82 -18.16
N SER A 421 16.35 -12.87 -17.56
CA SER A 421 16.70 -12.30 -16.25
C SER A 421 16.75 -13.38 -15.16
N ARG A 422 15.77 -14.29 -15.12
CA ARG A 422 15.76 -15.44 -14.20
C ARG A 422 17.06 -16.23 -14.29
N ARG A 423 17.51 -16.59 -15.50
CA ARG A 423 18.74 -17.38 -15.69
C ARG A 423 19.97 -16.66 -15.11
N GLN A 424 20.07 -15.35 -15.29
CA GLN A 424 21.15 -14.54 -14.74
C GLN A 424 21.09 -14.46 -13.21
N LEU A 425 19.92 -14.17 -12.65
CA LEU A 425 19.69 -14.08 -11.21
C LEU A 425 19.98 -15.40 -10.51
N ARG A 426 19.54 -16.52 -11.09
CA ARG A 426 19.75 -17.87 -10.53
C ARG A 426 21.21 -18.29 -10.49
N ARG A 427 22.05 -17.78 -11.38
CA ARG A 427 23.51 -18.03 -11.34
C ARG A 427 24.22 -17.27 -10.22
N ARG A 428 23.65 -16.15 -9.78
CA ARG A 428 24.22 -15.28 -8.73
C ARG A 428 23.61 -15.51 -7.35
N ALA A 429 22.57 -16.34 -7.25
CA ALA A 429 21.89 -16.63 -5.99
C ALA A 429 22.83 -17.36 -5.02
N LEU A 430 22.94 -16.84 -3.80
CA LEU A 430 23.71 -17.43 -2.69
C LEU A 430 22.81 -18.16 -1.71
N VAL A 431 21.54 -17.74 -1.61
CA VAL A 431 20.57 -18.32 -0.70
C VAL A 431 19.68 -19.33 -1.44
N PRO A 432 19.55 -20.58 -0.95
CA PRO A 432 18.73 -21.58 -1.59
C PRO A 432 17.23 -21.29 -1.42
N ASP A 433 16.44 -21.65 -2.43
CA ASP A 433 14.98 -21.47 -2.46
C ASP A 433 14.28 -21.96 -1.20
N ARG A 434 14.68 -23.11 -0.64
CA ARG A 434 14.09 -23.66 0.58
C ARG A 434 14.18 -22.72 1.79
N ARG A 435 15.23 -21.90 1.86
CA ARG A 435 15.39 -20.90 2.93
C ARG A 435 14.50 -19.69 2.67
N LEU A 436 14.41 -19.24 1.40
CA LEU A 436 13.52 -18.15 1.01
C LEU A 436 12.04 -18.50 1.21
N GLN A 437 11.66 -19.75 0.94
CA GLN A 437 10.28 -20.20 1.11
C GLN A 437 9.80 -20.20 2.56
N ARG A 438 10.70 -20.25 3.57
CA ARG A 438 10.33 -20.15 4.99
C ARG A 438 9.82 -18.77 5.39
N TRP A 439 10.08 -17.76 4.56
CA TRP A 439 9.52 -16.43 4.75
C TRP A 439 8.09 -16.30 4.22
N LEU A 440 7.62 -17.26 3.42
CA LEU A 440 6.29 -17.20 2.85
C LEU A 440 5.25 -17.46 3.92
N VAL A 441 4.19 -16.65 3.93
CA VAL A 441 3.15 -16.68 4.97
C VAL A 441 1.93 -17.44 4.45
N GLU A 442 1.31 -18.24 5.31
CA GLU A 442 0.03 -18.89 5.01
C GLU A 442 -1.10 -17.84 5.09
N ARG A 443 -2.06 -17.92 4.18
CA ARG A 443 -3.08 -16.87 3.99
C ARG A 443 -4.34 -17.08 4.81
#